data_AF-A0A3M4P6E2-F1
#
_entry.id   AF-A0A3M4P6E2-F1
#
_cell.length_a   1.000
_cell.length_b   1.000
_cell.length_c   1.000
_cell.angle_alpha   90.00
_cell.angle_beta   90.00
_cell.angle_gamma   90.00
#
_symmetry.space_group_name_H-M   'P 1'
#
loop_
_entity.id
_entity.type
_entity.pdbx_description
1 polymer ?
#
loop_
_entity_poly.entity_id
_entity_poly.type
_entity_poly.pdbx_seq_one_letter_code
_entity_poly.pdbx_strand_id
1 'polypeptide(L)'
;MITSRWLVLFPVLPTGCGADEPVRSVDWYKAHNAERAIHISECERDPGRLALTQNCVNAKQAENVLRLAEPGFRKRETLDLKEQ
;
A
#
# COMPACT_ATOMS: atom_id res chain seq x y z
N MET A 1 43.79 19.87 28.91
CA MET A 1 42.39 19.40 29.02
C MET A 1 41.46 20.54 28.67
N ILE A 2 41.05 20.65 27.40
CA ILE A 2 39.86 21.41 27.00
C ILE A 2 39.22 20.58 25.88
N THR A 3 38.26 19.74 26.25
CA THR A 3 37.50 18.91 25.31
C THR A 3 36.59 19.82 24.51
N SER A 4 36.99 20.12 23.27
CA SER A 4 36.20 20.92 22.35
C SER A 4 34.88 20.20 22.09
N ARG A 5 33.81 20.71 22.69
CA ARG A 5 32.47 20.13 22.62
C ARG A 5 31.85 20.55 21.30
N TRP A 6 32.04 19.73 20.27
CA TRP A 6 31.31 19.84 19.01
C TRP A 6 29.83 19.67 19.33
N LEU A 7 29.09 20.77 19.35
CA LEU A 7 27.63 20.74 19.27
C LEU A 7 27.29 20.31 17.84
N VAL A 8 27.20 19.00 17.63
CA VAL A 8 26.58 18.43 16.44
C VAL A 8 25.09 18.73 16.56
N LEU A 9 24.66 19.79 15.87
CA LEU A 9 23.26 20.07 15.66
C LEU A 9 22.73 18.96 14.74
N PHE A 10 22.14 17.91 15.33
CA PHE A 10 21.38 16.94 14.57
C PHE A 10 20.17 17.66 13.98
N PRO A 11 20.00 17.72 12.65
CA PRO A 11 18.77 18.20 12.08
C PRO A 11 17.66 17.25 12.51
N VAL A 12 16.77 17.73 13.37
CA VAL A 12 15.51 17.05 13.67
C VAL A 12 14.70 17.13 12.38
N LEU A 13 14.72 16.05 11.59
CA LEU A 13 13.78 15.87 10.51
C LEU A 13 12.39 15.69 11.17
N PRO A 14 11.42 16.60 10.95
CA PRO A 14 10.07 16.35 11.41
C PRO A 14 9.58 15.07 10.73
N THR A 15 9.36 14.01 11.51
CA THR A 15 8.62 12.85 11.04
C THR A 15 7.18 13.27 10.82
N GLY A 16 6.88 13.60 9.55
CA GLY A 16 5.57 13.55 8.90
C GLY A 16 4.35 13.95 9.73
N CYS A 17 3.99 15.22 9.68
CA CYS A 17 2.63 15.67 9.97
C CYS A 17 1.97 16.13 8.66
N GLY A 18 1.12 15.27 8.10
CA GLY A 18 -0.07 15.66 7.34
C GLY A 18 0.10 16.22 5.93
N ALA A 19 0.89 15.58 5.07
CA ALA A 19 0.54 15.56 3.65
C ALA A 19 -0.10 14.21 3.37
N ASP A 20 -1.41 14.18 3.17
CA ASP A 20 -2.04 12.99 2.61
C ASP A 20 -1.34 12.68 1.28
N GLU A 21 -0.86 11.44 1.14
CA GLU A 21 -0.24 11.00 -0.10
C GLU A 21 -1.23 11.24 -1.25
N PRO A 22 -0.77 11.74 -2.42
CA PRO A 22 -1.64 11.85 -3.58
C PRO A 22 -2.34 10.53 -3.87
N VAL A 23 -3.65 10.57 -4.06
CA VAL A 23 -4.41 9.37 -4.42
C VAL A 23 -3.93 8.86 -5.77
N ARG A 24 -3.44 7.63 -5.83
CA ARG A 24 -2.98 6.97 -7.05
C ARG A 24 -4.07 6.08 -7.62
N SER A 25 -4.21 6.07 -8.94
CA SER A 25 -5.19 5.23 -9.62
C SER A 25 -4.78 3.75 -9.61
N VAL A 26 -5.75 2.87 -9.88
CA VAL A 26 -5.50 1.44 -10.07
C VAL A 26 -4.47 1.20 -11.18
N ASP A 27 -4.57 1.91 -12.31
CA ASP A 27 -3.64 1.73 -13.44
C ASP A 27 -2.22 2.18 -13.11
N TRP A 28 -2.07 3.21 -12.28
CA TRP A 28 -0.77 3.59 -11.74
C TRP A 28 -0.17 2.43 -10.92
N TYR A 29 -0.91 1.87 -9.97
CA TYR A 29 -0.41 0.73 -9.19
C TYR A 29 -0.14 -0.53 -10.03
N LYS A 30 -0.83 -0.75 -11.15
CA LYS A 30 -0.49 -1.84 -12.08
C LYS A 30 0.91 -1.65 -12.69
N ALA A 31 1.25 -0.42 -13.08
CA ALA A 31 2.54 -0.08 -13.67
C ALA A 31 3.68 0.05 -12.63
N HIS A 32 3.35 0.27 -11.37
CA HIS A 32 4.29 0.55 -10.27
C HIS A 32 4.32 -0.60 -9.25
N ASN A 33 5.04 -1.67 -9.56
CA ASN A 33 5.04 -2.91 -8.75
C ASN A 33 5.62 -2.70 -7.33
N ALA A 34 6.76 -2.03 -7.23
CA ALA A 34 7.42 -1.82 -5.95
C ALA A 34 6.53 -1.00 -5.00
N GLU A 35 5.96 0.08 -5.51
CA GLU A 35 5.09 0.96 -4.76
C GLU A 35 3.77 0.27 -4.39
N ARG A 36 3.18 -0.53 -5.29
CA ARG A 36 2.01 -1.35 -4.97
C ARG A 36 2.30 -2.33 -3.83
N ALA A 37 3.42 -3.03 -3.87
CA ALA A 37 3.80 -4.00 -2.84
C ALA A 37 4.05 -3.33 -1.48
N ILE A 38 4.78 -2.20 -1.48
CA ILE A 38 4.99 -1.39 -0.27
C ILE A 38 3.63 -1.00 0.30
N HIS A 39 2.77 -0.39 -0.51
CA HIS A 39 1.50 0.15 -0.04
C HIS A 39 0.56 -0.94 0.50
N ILE A 40 0.49 -2.10 -0.15
CA ILE A 40 -0.29 -3.25 0.36
C ILE A 40 0.23 -3.66 1.75
N SER A 41 1.55 -3.75 1.92
CA SER A 41 2.14 -4.03 3.25
C SER A 41 1.74 -2.97 4.28
N GLU A 42 1.68 -1.70 3.92
CA GLU A 42 1.21 -0.64 4.82
C GLU A 42 -0.27 -0.80 5.19
N CYS A 43 -1.11 -1.14 4.22
CA CYS A 43 -2.54 -1.39 4.43
C CYS A 43 -2.79 -2.55 5.40
N GLU A 44 -1.90 -3.54 5.44
CA GLU A 44 -2.01 -4.73 6.31
C GLU A 44 -1.49 -4.49 7.73
N ARG A 45 -0.61 -3.49 7.93
CA ARG A 45 -0.11 -3.12 9.25
C ARG A 45 -1.17 -2.48 10.14
N ASP A 46 -2.13 -1.77 9.56
CA ASP A 46 -3.22 -1.13 10.29
C ASP A 46 -4.54 -1.25 9.50
N PRO A 47 -5.13 -2.45 9.43
CA PRO A 47 -6.30 -2.70 8.60
C PRO A 47 -7.53 -1.93 9.09
N GLY A 48 -7.64 -1.66 10.39
CA GLY A 48 -8.77 -0.92 10.96
C GLY A 48 -8.83 0.52 10.49
N ARG A 49 -7.68 1.16 10.23
CA ARG A 49 -7.62 2.56 9.80
C ARG A 49 -7.34 2.71 8.30
N LEU A 50 -6.50 1.86 7.73
CA LEU A 50 -5.95 2.09 6.38
C LEU A 50 -6.67 1.30 5.29
N ALA A 51 -7.32 0.17 5.60
CA ALA A 51 -7.83 -0.75 4.58
C ALA A 51 -8.84 -0.13 3.61
N LEU A 52 -9.58 0.90 4.04
CA LEU A 52 -10.60 1.59 3.26
C LEU A 52 -10.12 2.93 2.66
N THR A 53 -8.85 3.28 2.84
CA THR A 53 -8.28 4.45 2.16
C THR A 53 -8.24 4.20 0.65
N GLN A 54 -8.39 5.26 -0.15
CA GLN A 54 -8.41 5.14 -1.62
C GLN A 54 -7.15 4.48 -2.17
N ASN A 55 -5.98 4.79 -1.61
CA ASN A 55 -4.74 4.17 -2.04
C ASN A 55 -4.68 2.66 -1.70
N CYS A 56 -5.17 2.24 -0.53
CA CYS A 56 -5.26 0.83 -0.20
C CYS A 56 -6.24 0.06 -1.08
N VAL A 57 -7.39 0.65 -1.37
CA VAL A 57 -8.38 0.08 -2.28
C VAL A 57 -7.78 -0.07 -3.68
N ASN A 58 -7.15 0.98 -4.20
CA ASN A 58 -6.58 0.99 -5.55
C ASN A 58 -5.40 0.03 -5.70
N ALA A 59 -4.51 -0.04 -4.71
CA ALA A 59 -3.38 -0.97 -4.71
C ALA A 59 -3.84 -2.44 -4.67
N LYS A 60 -4.78 -2.78 -3.77
CA LYS A 60 -5.34 -4.14 -3.67
C LYS A 60 -6.15 -4.53 -4.91
N GLN A 61 -6.88 -3.59 -5.51
CA GLN A 61 -7.58 -3.84 -6.77
C GLN A 61 -6.58 -4.12 -7.91
N ALA A 62 -5.50 -3.34 -8.01
CA ALA A 62 -4.47 -3.57 -9.02
C ALA A 62 -3.84 -4.97 -8.86
N GLU A 63 -3.48 -5.36 -7.64
CA GLU A 63 -2.94 -6.69 -7.32
C GLU A 63 -3.90 -7.81 -7.74
N ASN A 64 -5.18 -7.67 -7.39
CA ASN A 64 -6.19 -8.64 -7.77
C ASN A 64 -6.35 -8.74 -9.30
N VAL A 65 -6.41 -7.62 -10.02
CA VAL A 65 -6.54 -7.65 -11.48
C VAL A 65 -5.34 -8.35 -12.12
N LEU A 66 -4.12 -8.09 -11.66
CA LEU A 66 -2.91 -8.73 -12.18
C LEU A 66 -2.93 -10.24 -11.89
N ARG A 67 -3.25 -10.64 -10.67
CA ARG A 67 -3.37 -12.05 -10.27
C ARG A 67 -4.44 -12.81 -11.07
N LEU A 68 -5.57 -12.15 -11.37
CA LEU A 68 -6.62 -12.73 -12.21
C LEU A 68 -6.19 -12.88 -13.68
N ALA A 69 -5.23 -12.09 -14.14
CA ALA A 69 -4.69 -12.17 -15.51
C ALA A 69 -3.62 -13.27 -15.65
N GLU A 70 -3.13 -13.85 -14.56
CA GLU A 70 -2.13 -14.91 -14.60
C GLU A 70 -2.70 -16.22 -15.19
N PRO A 71 -1.96 -16.89 -16.10
CA PRO A 71 -2.36 -18.19 -16.61
C PRO A 71 -2.57 -19.19 -15.47
N GLY A 72 -3.75 -19.82 -15.44
CA GLY A 72 -4.11 -20.80 -14.40
C GLY A 72 -5.05 -20.26 -13.33
N PHE A 73 -5.35 -18.95 -13.31
CA PHE A 73 -6.41 -18.45 -12.45
C PHE A 73 -7.79 -18.87 -12.95
N ARG A 74 -8.40 -19.90 -12.33
CA ARG A 74 -9.76 -20.33 -12.66
C ARG A 74 -10.77 -19.33 -12.08
N LYS A 75 -11.55 -18.68 -12.94
CA LYS A 75 -12.74 -17.94 -12.51
C LYS A 75 -13.61 -18.91 -11.70
N ARG A 76 -13.88 -18.60 -10.42
CA ARG A 76 -14.75 -19.43 -9.59
C ARG A 76 -16.08 -19.54 -10.33
N GLU A 77 -16.43 -20.75 -10.76
CA GLU A 77 -17.78 -21.05 -11.25
C GLU A 77 -18.73 -20.69 -10.12
N THR A 78 -19.74 -19.87 -10.41
CA THR A 78 -20.73 -19.49 -9.41
C THR A 78 -21.39 -20.78 -8.93
N LEU A 79 -21.08 -21.20 -7.71
CA LEU A 79 -21.90 -22.20 -7.02
C LEU A 79 -23.31 -21.60 -6.98
N ASP A 80 -24.23 -22.21 -7.74
CA ASP A 80 -25.63 -21.83 -7.73
C ASP A 80 -26.19 -22.16 -6.34
N LEU A 81 -26.12 -21.20 -5.43
CA LEU A 81 -26.63 -21.30 -4.06
C LEU A 81 -28.18 -21.20 -4.04
N LYS A 82 -28.87 -21.69 -5.07
CA LYS A 82 -30.34 -21.79 -5.12
C LYS A 82 -30.89 -23.15 -4.72
N GLU A 83 -30.06 -24.13 -4.38
CA GLU A 83 -30.53 -25.45 -3.94
C GLU A 83 -29.91 -25.90 -2.59
N GLN A 84 -30.04 -25.08 -1.54
CA GLN A 84 -30.00 -25.56 -0.15
C GLN A 84 -31.09 -24.88 0.69
#